data_AF-A0AAV7G9H5-F1
#
_entry.id   AF-A0AAV7G9H5-F1
#
_cell.length_a   1.000
_cell.length_b   1.000
_cell.length_c   1.000
_cell.angle_alpha   90.00
_cell.angle_beta   90.00
_cell.angle_gamma   90.00
#
_symmetry.space_group_name_H-M   'P 1'
#
loop_
_entity.id
_entity.type
_entity.pdbx_description
1 polymer ?
#
loop_
_entity_poly.entity_id
_entity_poly.type
_entity_poly.pdbx_seq_one_letter_code
_entity_poly.pdbx_strand_id
1 'polypeptide(L)'
;MPSSQCLLTSTPASFLTADSKLRPSNVLPLRTLDSWARRSPTVATVPRRLFLVSAYAIWDALTGGAGGPARAASTAVRRGMLLFRQGNVSESLAEFDRAIVLDPRQKAYLWQRGLSLYYLNRFAEGADQFRLDVAENPNDTEESIWCFLCEAQIYGVDEARKRFLEVGPDSRLVMREVYNMFKDGGDPQKLVSRFSNARKIECFYASLYAGLYYESQASNYLC
;
A
#
# COMPACT_ATOMS: atom_id res chain seq x y z
N MET A 1 -32.45 44.52 13.31
CA MET A 1 -32.26 45.95 13.61
C MET A 1 -31.95 46.10 15.09
N PRO A 2 -31.06 47.01 15.53
CA PRO A 2 -30.18 47.92 14.79
C PRO A 2 -28.68 47.64 15.08
N SER A 3 -27.78 47.75 14.10
CA SER A 3 -26.85 48.90 13.91
C SER A 3 -25.49 48.70 14.61
N SER A 4 -24.31 49.06 14.10
CA SER A 4 -23.92 49.83 12.92
C SER A 4 -22.38 49.82 12.81
N GLN A 5 -21.88 49.92 11.56
CA GLN A 5 -20.70 50.69 11.09
C GLN A 5 -19.28 50.24 11.54
N CYS A 6 -18.31 49.92 10.67
CA CYS A 6 -17.73 50.57 9.48
C CYS A 6 -16.72 51.70 9.80
N LEU A 7 -15.65 51.74 8.98
CA LEU A 7 -14.55 52.72 8.81
C LEU A 7 -13.21 52.25 9.42
N LEU A 8 -12.22 51.80 8.63
CA LEU A 8 -11.35 52.47 7.64
C LEU A 8 -10.48 53.59 8.22
N THR A 9 -9.29 53.69 7.60
CA THR A 9 -8.27 54.76 7.67
C THR A 9 -7.24 54.58 8.78
N SER A 10 -5.94 54.86 8.63
CA SER A 10 -5.11 55.23 7.47
C SER A 10 -3.68 55.35 8.03
N THR A 11 -2.69 54.85 7.30
CA THR A 11 -1.28 55.24 7.46
C THR A 11 -1.10 56.74 7.23
N PRO A 12 -0.16 57.38 7.94
CA PRO A 12 0.52 58.54 7.39
C PRO A 12 2.01 58.22 7.19
N ALA A 13 2.43 58.29 5.93
CA ALA A 13 3.81 58.61 5.58
C ALA A 13 4.03 60.11 5.84
N SER A 14 5.13 60.46 6.51
CA SER A 14 5.56 61.85 6.69
C SER A 14 6.97 62.02 6.17
N PHE A 15 7.05 62.82 5.12
CA PHE A 15 8.23 63.49 4.58
C PHE A 15 8.96 64.31 5.64
N LEU A 16 10.29 64.43 5.51
CA LEU A 16 11.12 65.61 5.84
C LEU A 16 12.46 65.42 5.09
N THR A 17 12.58 66.02 3.90
CA THR A 17 13.35 67.24 3.59
C THR A 17 14.87 67.13 3.75
N ALA A 18 15.52 67.30 2.60
CA ALA A 18 16.94 67.51 2.40
C ALA A 18 17.47 68.68 3.24
N ASP A 19 18.73 68.58 3.68
CA ASP A 19 19.59 69.75 3.61
C ASP A 19 21.05 69.41 3.29
N SER A 20 21.58 70.34 2.53
CA SER A 20 22.85 70.56 1.87
C SER A 20 24.14 70.32 2.68
N LYS A 21 25.18 69.88 1.95
CA LYS A 21 26.50 70.55 1.89
C LYS A 21 27.44 69.82 0.92
N LEU A 22 27.52 70.35 -0.30
CA LEU A 22 28.61 70.08 -1.24
C LEU A 22 29.78 71.04 -0.94
N ARG A 23 30.98 70.49 -0.76
CA ARG A 23 32.26 71.21 -0.91
C ARG A 23 33.06 70.54 -2.03
N PRO A 24 33.73 71.32 -2.90
CA PRO A 24 34.41 70.78 -4.07
C PRO A 24 35.88 70.45 -3.77
N SER A 25 36.56 69.99 -4.83
CA SER A 25 38.02 69.87 -5.04
C SER A 25 38.71 68.58 -4.55
N ASN A 26 38.93 67.65 -5.49
CA ASN A 26 40.24 67.50 -6.12
C ASN A 26 40.18 66.51 -7.31
N VAL A 27 40.41 67.06 -8.50
CA VAL A 27 40.56 66.31 -9.74
C VAL A 27 41.98 65.74 -9.77
N LEU A 28 42.11 64.42 -9.72
CA LEU A 28 43.37 63.72 -10.02
C LEU A 28 43.40 63.36 -11.52
N PRO A 29 44.57 63.46 -12.18
CA PRO A 29 44.65 63.35 -13.63
C PRO A 29 44.45 61.91 -14.12
N LEU A 30 43.77 61.79 -15.26
CA LEU A 30 43.57 60.56 -16.04
C LEU A 30 44.93 59.94 -16.41
N ARG A 31 45.33 58.90 -15.67
CA ARG A 31 46.34 57.95 -16.14
C ARG A 31 45.69 57.02 -17.16
N THR A 32 46.24 57.04 -18.36
CA THR A 32 45.92 56.18 -19.50
C THR A 32 45.96 54.70 -19.09
N LEU A 33 44.79 54.05 -19.05
CA LEU A 33 44.66 52.59 -18.95
C LEU A 33 44.71 52.00 -20.36
N ASP A 34 45.90 51.96 -20.94
CA ASP A 34 46.16 51.10 -22.10
C ASP A 34 47.28 50.14 -21.71
N SER A 35 46.99 48.84 -21.84
CA SER A 35 47.90 47.65 -21.84
C SER A 35 47.60 46.50 -20.87
N TRP A 36 46.33 46.26 -20.50
CA TRP A 36 45.92 44.94 -19.97
C TRP A 36 45.01 44.19 -20.94
N ALA A 37 45.51 44.00 -22.15
CA ALA A 37 44.97 42.96 -23.02
C ALA A 37 45.45 41.59 -22.55
N ARG A 38 44.47 40.69 -22.38
CA ARG A 38 44.58 39.22 -22.38
C ARG A 38 45.08 38.54 -21.10
N ARG A 39 44.10 38.15 -20.27
CA ARG A 39 43.94 36.76 -19.79
C ARG A 39 42.48 36.56 -19.40
N SER A 40 41.69 36.03 -20.33
CA SER A 40 40.37 35.49 -20.00
C SER A 40 40.57 34.32 -19.04
N PRO A 41 39.88 34.23 -17.89
CA PRO A 41 39.91 33.03 -17.09
C PRO A 41 39.29 31.92 -17.94
N THR A 42 40.06 30.88 -18.25
CA THR A 42 39.51 29.64 -18.81
C THR A 42 38.55 29.08 -17.76
N VAL A 43 37.24 29.29 -17.97
CA VAL A 43 36.22 28.59 -17.18
C VAL A 43 36.45 27.12 -17.44
N ALA A 44 36.87 26.38 -16.41
CA ALA A 44 37.01 24.94 -16.49
C ALA A 44 35.63 24.37 -16.80
N THR A 45 35.41 23.95 -18.05
CA THR A 45 34.17 23.31 -18.47
C THR A 45 34.11 21.95 -17.79
N VAL A 46 33.37 21.85 -16.68
CA VAL A 46 33.10 20.56 -16.06
C VAL A 46 32.40 19.70 -17.11
N PRO A 47 32.95 18.54 -17.52
CA PRO A 47 32.36 17.75 -18.58
C PRO A 47 30.95 17.33 -18.16
N ARG A 48 29.96 17.55 -19.05
CA ARG A 48 28.53 17.23 -18.84
C ARG A 48 28.27 15.83 -18.27
N ARG A 49 29.20 14.88 -18.48
CA ARG A 49 29.18 13.53 -17.89
C ARG A 49 29.20 13.53 -16.36
N LEU A 50 29.89 14.46 -15.70
CA LEU A 50 29.95 14.52 -14.23
C LEU A 50 28.66 15.09 -13.60
N PHE A 51 27.95 15.98 -14.31
CA PHE A 51 26.65 16.50 -13.86
C PHE A 51 25.53 15.45 -13.94
N LEU A 52 25.60 14.51 -14.89
CA LEU A 52 24.59 13.47 -15.04
C LEU A 52 24.66 12.42 -13.93
N VAL A 53 25.86 12.12 -13.40
CA VAL A 53 26.03 11.12 -12.33
C VAL A 53 25.46 11.62 -10.99
N SER A 54 25.64 12.90 -10.66
CA SER A 54 25.11 13.48 -9.42
C SER A 54 23.58 13.64 -9.47
N ALA A 55 23.03 14.05 -10.61
CA ALA A 55 21.58 14.12 -10.78
C ALA A 55 20.92 12.73 -10.73
N TYR A 56 21.56 11.71 -11.32
CA TYR A 56 21.06 10.33 -11.27
C TYR A 56 21.16 9.73 -9.86
N ALA A 57 22.24 10.01 -9.11
CA ALA A 57 22.39 9.57 -7.73
C ALA A 57 21.39 10.26 -6.78
N ILE A 58 21.10 11.55 -6.99
CA ILE A 58 20.06 12.28 -6.25
C ILE A 58 18.68 11.75 -6.64
N TRP A 59 18.43 11.49 -7.93
CA TRP A 59 17.19 10.88 -8.40
C TRP A 59 17.00 9.48 -7.82
N ASP A 60 18.03 8.63 -7.81
CA ASP A 60 18.00 7.31 -7.18
C ASP A 60 17.81 7.41 -5.65
N ALA A 61 18.41 8.40 -4.99
CA ALA A 61 18.18 8.62 -3.56
C ALA A 61 16.75 9.11 -3.26
N LEU A 62 16.16 9.93 -4.14
CA LEU A 62 14.80 10.44 -4.00
C LEU A 62 13.73 9.42 -4.43
N THR A 63 14.05 8.53 -5.38
CA THR A 63 13.10 7.56 -5.97
C THR A 63 13.38 6.11 -5.58
N GLY A 64 14.43 5.84 -4.81
CA GLY A 64 14.88 4.51 -4.41
C GLY A 64 15.74 3.78 -5.45
N GLY A 65 16.04 4.38 -6.61
CA GLY A 65 16.81 3.78 -7.68
C GLY A 65 16.18 2.53 -8.31
N ALA A 66 16.84 1.93 -9.30
CA ALA A 66 16.34 0.77 -10.07
C ALA A 66 16.06 -0.51 -9.23
N GLY A 67 16.28 -0.44 -7.91
CA GLY A 67 16.02 -1.48 -6.93
C GLY A 67 15.31 -0.99 -5.65
N GLY A 68 14.51 0.08 -5.74
CA GLY A 68 13.94 0.77 -4.57
C GLY A 68 13.04 -0.07 -3.65
N PRO A 69 12.61 0.51 -2.51
CA PRO A 69 11.86 -0.18 -1.46
C PRO A 69 10.67 -0.98 -2.00
N ALA A 70 9.93 -0.44 -2.96
CA ALA A 70 8.82 -1.14 -3.62
C ALA A 70 9.25 -2.44 -4.32
N ARG A 71 10.38 -2.45 -5.05
CA ARG A 71 10.88 -3.67 -5.72
C ARG A 71 11.36 -4.72 -4.71
N ALA A 72 12.02 -4.28 -3.65
CA ALA A 72 12.43 -5.14 -2.55
C ALA A 72 11.20 -5.75 -1.86
N ALA A 73 10.16 -4.93 -1.64
CA ALA A 73 8.90 -5.36 -1.06
C ALA A 73 8.19 -6.40 -1.95
N SER A 74 8.06 -6.18 -3.25
CA SER A 74 7.50 -7.19 -4.17
C SER A 74 8.33 -8.47 -4.23
N THR A 75 9.64 -8.40 -4.01
CA THR A 75 10.51 -9.58 -3.93
C THR A 75 10.24 -10.36 -2.65
N ALA A 76 10.06 -9.69 -1.52
CA ALA A 76 9.65 -10.31 -0.26
C ALA A 76 8.28 -10.99 -0.39
N VAL A 77 7.28 -10.34 -1.01
CA VAL A 77 5.97 -10.96 -1.30
C VAL A 77 6.13 -12.27 -2.10
N ARG A 78 6.93 -12.25 -3.17
CA ARG A 78 7.17 -13.45 -4.00
C ARG A 78 7.83 -14.57 -3.20
N ARG A 79 8.76 -14.22 -2.32
CA ARG A 79 9.42 -15.19 -1.43
C ARG A 79 8.46 -15.76 -0.40
N GLY A 80 7.60 -14.94 0.20
CA GLY A 80 6.52 -15.37 1.09
C GLY A 80 5.61 -16.39 0.42
N MET A 81 5.15 -16.12 -0.80
CA MET A 81 4.33 -17.07 -1.58
C MET A 81 5.06 -18.39 -1.91
N LEU A 82 6.38 -18.37 -2.11
CA LEU A 82 7.16 -19.58 -2.36
C LEU A 82 7.29 -20.42 -1.09
N LEU A 83 7.61 -19.78 0.04
CA LEU A 83 7.74 -20.43 1.35
C LEU A 83 6.43 -21.08 1.78
N PHE A 84 5.31 -20.38 1.58
CA PHE A 84 3.98 -20.93 1.87
C PHE A 84 3.73 -22.23 1.10
N ARG A 85 4.00 -22.23 -0.21
CA ARG A 85 3.85 -23.42 -1.08
C ARG A 85 4.77 -24.59 -0.69
N GLN A 86 5.85 -24.31 0.03
CA GLN A 86 6.78 -25.32 0.56
C GLN A 86 6.37 -25.82 1.95
N GLY A 87 5.31 -25.27 2.56
CA GLY A 87 4.90 -25.58 3.93
C GLY A 87 5.66 -24.80 5.01
N ASN A 88 6.57 -23.90 4.63
CA ASN A 88 7.33 -23.06 5.56
C ASN A 88 6.49 -21.81 5.93
N VAL A 89 5.38 -22.03 6.65
CA VAL A 89 4.35 -21.02 6.88
C VAL A 89 4.84 -19.87 7.77
N SER A 90 5.63 -20.17 8.81
CA SER A 90 6.21 -19.15 9.70
C SER A 90 7.13 -18.18 8.95
N GLU A 91 8.02 -18.71 8.11
CA GLU A 91 8.92 -17.93 7.28
C GLU A 91 8.16 -17.17 6.17
N SER A 92 7.08 -17.75 5.66
CA SER A 92 6.19 -17.07 4.71
C SER A 92 5.63 -15.79 5.32
N LEU A 93 5.08 -15.87 6.54
CA LEU A 93 4.55 -14.72 7.25
C LEU A 93 5.63 -13.65 7.50
N ALA A 94 6.84 -14.07 7.89
CA ALA A 94 7.95 -13.15 8.10
C ALA A 94 8.33 -12.36 6.83
N GLU A 95 8.28 -12.98 5.65
CA GLU A 95 8.53 -12.28 4.38
C GLU A 95 7.38 -11.33 3.99
N PHE A 96 6.12 -11.68 4.31
CA PHE A 96 5.00 -10.73 4.13
C PHE A 96 5.10 -9.53 5.08
N ASP A 97 5.44 -9.75 6.35
CA ASP A 97 5.65 -8.67 7.31
C ASP A 97 6.83 -7.77 6.88
N ARG A 98 7.91 -8.36 6.36
CA ARG A 98 9.02 -7.62 5.76
C ARG A 98 8.56 -6.79 4.55
N ALA A 99 7.70 -7.33 3.69
CA ALA A 99 7.15 -6.58 2.55
C ALA A 99 6.36 -5.35 3.01
N ILE A 100 5.61 -5.45 4.11
CA ILE A 100 4.86 -4.33 4.70
C ILE A 100 5.81 -3.26 5.26
N VAL A 101 6.91 -3.66 5.92
CA VAL A 101 7.93 -2.71 6.41
C VAL A 101 8.58 -1.94 5.26
N LEU A 102 8.84 -2.62 4.14
CA LEU A 102 9.48 -2.03 2.96
C LEU A 102 8.53 -1.14 2.15
N ASP A 103 7.24 -1.51 2.06
CA ASP A 103 6.20 -0.71 1.45
C ASP A 103 4.85 -0.92 2.18
N PRO A 104 4.49 -0.02 3.11
CA PRO A 104 3.27 -0.16 3.92
C PRO A 104 1.98 -0.19 3.10
N ARG A 105 1.98 0.36 1.88
CA ARG A 105 0.80 0.38 1.00
C ARG A 105 0.41 -1.01 0.52
N GLN A 106 1.35 -1.96 0.51
CA GLN A 106 1.04 -3.33 0.12
C GLN A 106 0.15 -4.05 1.13
N LYS A 107 0.12 -3.61 2.40
CA LYS A 107 -0.60 -4.34 3.47
C LYS A 107 -2.05 -4.62 3.11
N ALA A 108 -2.73 -3.70 2.43
CA ALA A 108 -4.14 -3.84 2.07
C ALA A 108 -4.40 -4.75 0.86
N TYR A 109 -3.37 -5.38 0.28
CA TYR A 109 -3.46 -6.27 -0.88
C TYR A 109 -2.77 -7.63 -0.64
N LEU A 110 -2.53 -8.00 0.62
CA LEU A 110 -1.75 -9.17 1.02
C LEU A 110 -2.63 -10.28 1.62
N TRP A 111 -3.66 -10.70 0.89
CA TRP A 111 -4.52 -11.82 1.30
C TRP A 111 -3.74 -13.12 1.56
N GLN A 112 -2.61 -13.34 0.87
CA GLN A 112 -1.76 -14.51 1.13
C GLN A 112 -1.12 -14.49 2.53
N ARG A 113 -0.93 -13.30 3.11
CA ARG A 113 -0.53 -13.14 4.51
C ARG A 113 -1.63 -13.65 5.43
N GLY A 114 -2.90 -13.37 5.10
CA GLY A 114 -4.08 -13.89 5.80
C GLY A 114 -4.10 -15.41 5.84
N LEU A 115 -3.79 -16.08 4.73
CA LEU A 115 -3.65 -17.55 4.70
C LEU A 115 -2.54 -18.04 5.63
N SER A 116 -1.38 -17.40 5.60
CA SER A 116 -0.26 -17.76 6.48
C SER A 116 -0.64 -17.61 7.95
N LEU A 117 -1.40 -16.57 8.30
CA LEU A 117 -1.93 -16.37 9.65
C LEU A 117 -2.94 -17.45 10.04
N TYR A 118 -3.84 -17.84 9.14
CA TYR A 118 -4.80 -18.93 9.38
C TYR A 118 -4.06 -20.24 9.73
N TYR A 119 -3.11 -20.66 8.90
CA TYR A 119 -2.35 -21.91 9.14
C TYR A 119 -1.40 -21.86 10.35
N LEU A 120 -1.15 -20.67 10.90
CA LEU A 120 -0.41 -20.48 12.16
C LEU A 120 -1.35 -20.30 13.37
N ASN A 121 -2.66 -20.53 13.20
CA ASN A 121 -3.70 -20.32 14.20
C ASN A 121 -3.79 -18.87 14.73
N ARG A 122 -3.28 -17.89 13.97
CA ARG A 122 -3.37 -16.45 14.28
C ARG A 122 -4.65 -15.87 13.67
N PHE A 123 -5.78 -16.46 14.02
CA PHE A 123 -7.06 -16.24 13.36
C PHE A 123 -7.55 -14.79 13.45
N ALA A 124 -7.38 -14.11 14.58
CA ALA A 124 -7.82 -12.73 14.74
C ALA A 124 -7.11 -11.80 13.74
N GLU A 125 -5.79 -11.93 13.62
CA GLU A 125 -5.00 -11.17 12.66
C GLU A 125 -5.29 -11.57 11.22
N GLY A 126 -5.59 -12.84 10.97
CA GLY A 126 -6.01 -13.34 9.66
C GLY A 126 -7.34 -12.71 9.22
N ALA A 127 -8.35 -12.71 10.08
CA ALA A 127 -9.64 -12.05 9.82
C ALA A 127 -9.46 -10.56 9.55
N ASP A 128 -8.63 -9.87 10.34
CA ASP A 128 -8.33 -8.45 10.12
C ASP A 128 -7.64 -8.21 8.77
N GLN A 129 -6.71 -9.09 8.38
CA GLN A 129 -6.05 -9.02 7.09
C GLN A 129 -7.05 -9.15 5.94
N PHE A 130 -7.93 -10.16 5.97
CA PHE A 130 -8.93 -10.34 4.92
C PHE A 130 -9.93 -9.19 4.83
N ARG A 131 -10.30 -8.56 5.95
CA ARG A 131 -11.14 -7.35 5.93
C ARG A 131 -10.45 -6.17 5.25
N LEU A 132 -9.13 -6.02 5.43
CA LEU A 132 -8.36 -5.00 4.69
C LEU A 132 -8.36 -5.29 3.19
N ASP A 133 -8.17 -6.55 2.79
CA ASP A 133 -8.13 -6.93 1.38
C ASP A 133 -9.49 -6.73 0.68
N VAL A 134 -10.59 -7.10 1.34
CA VAL A 134 -11.96 -6.89 0.81
C VAL A 134 -12.32 -5.41 0.73
N ALA A 135 -11.85 -4.57 1.67
CA ALA A 135 -12.09 -3.14 1.60
C ALA A 135 -11.51 -2.51 0.33
N GLU A 136 -10.42 -3.07 -0.21
CA GLU A 136 -9.79 -2.64 -1.47
C GLU A 136 -10.38 -3.37 -2.70
N ASN A 137 -10.72 -4.65 -2.58
CA ASN A 137 -11.33 -5.45 -3.65
C ASN A 137 -12.65 -6.10 -3.19
N PRO A 138 -13.78 -5.37 -3.26
CA PRO A 138 -15.05 -5.80 -2.68
C PRO A 138 -15.78 -6.89 -3.48
N ASN A 139 -15.14 -7.51 -4.46
CA ASN A 139 -15.73 -8.57 -5.28
C ASN A 139 -15.04 -9.94 -5.09
N ASP A 140 -14.04 -10.01 -4.21
CA ASP A 140 -13.29 -11.25 -4.00
C ASP A 140 -13.97 -12.11 -2.93
N THR A 141 -14.55 -13.20 -3.42
CA THR A 141 -15.43 -14.05 -2.63
C THR A 141 -14.64 -14.92 -1.67
N GLU A 142 -13.47 -15.37 -2.09
CA GLU A 142 -12.55 -16.17 -1.31
C GLU A 142 -12.20 -15.50 0.03
N GLU A 143 -11.86 -14.21 0.04
CA GLU A 143 -11.42 -13.47 1.22
C GLU A 143 -12.56 -13.36 2.25
N SER A 144 -13.81 -13.21 1.81
CA SER A 144 -14.96 -13.25 2.73
C SER A 144 -15.10 -14.60 3.42
N ILE A 145 -14.88 -15.70 2.68
CA ILE A 145 -14.94 -17.07 3.20
C ILE A 145 -13.76 -17.32 4.14
N TRP A 146 -12.55 -16.87 3.80
CA TRP A 146 -11.38 -17.00 4.68
C TRP A 146 -11.50 -16.15 5.95
N CYS A 147 -12.12 -14.97 5.87
CA CYS A 147 -12.48 -14.20 7.06
C CYS A 147 -13.44 -14.99 7.95
N PHE A 148 -14.49 -15.59 7.36
CA PHE A 148 -15.40 -16.49 8.09
C PHE A 148 -14.67 -17.67 8.72
N LEU A 149 -13.77 -18.34 8.01
CA LEU A 149 -13.01 -19.48 8.53
C LEU A 149 -12.16 -19.08 9.75
N CYS A 150 -11.49 -17.93 9.70
CA CYS A 150 -10.81 -17.37 10.86
C CYS A 150 -11.79 -17.11 12.02
N GLU A 151 -12.91 -16.44 11.77
CA GLU A 151 -13.87 -16.08 12.81
C GLU A 151 -14.57 -17.31 13.42
N ALA A 152 -14.80 -18.37 12.63
CA ALA A 152 -15.38 -19.63 13.12
C ALA A 152 -14.46 -20.29 14.15
N GLN A 153 -13.14 -20.17 14.01
CA GLN A 153 -12.17 -20.67 14.99
C GLN A 153 -12.13 -19.84 16.28
N ILE A 154 -12.60 -18.59 16.26
CA ILE A 154 -12.59 -17.68 17.42
C ILE A 154 -13.93 -17.70 18.15
N TYR A 155 -15.03 -17.64 17.39
CA TYR A 155 -16.39 -17.40 17.90
C TYR A 155 -17.36 -18.56 17.66
N GLY A 156 -16.95 -19.57 16.90
CA GLY A 156 -17.85 -20.61 16.40
C GLY A 156 -18.60 -20.21 15.12
N VAL A 157 -19.11 -21.22 14.43
CA VAL A 157 -19.73 -21.10 13.09
C VAL A 157 -20.95 -20.17 13.09
N ASP A 158 -21.81 -20.25 14.09
CA ASP A 158 -23.04 -19.47 14.14
C ASP A 158 -22.77 -17.97 14.32
N GLU A 159 -21.80 -17.61 15.15
CA GLU A 159 -21.39 -16.22 15.34
C GLU A 159 -20.60 -15.68 14.14
N ALA A 160 -19.71 -16.50 13.57
CA ALA A 160 -19.00 -16.13 12.33
C ALA A 160 -19.99 -15.85 11.18
N ARG A 161 -21.09 -16.61 11.11
CA ARG A 161 -22.14 -16.41 10.10
C ARG A 161 -22.86 -15.08 10.27
N LYS A 162 -23.13 -14.65 11.50
CA LYS A 162 -23.75 -13.33 11.77
C LYS A 162 -22.83 -12.17 11.41
N ARG A 163 -21.51 -12.40 11.43
CA ARG A 163 -20.46 -11.42 11.12
C ARG A 163 -19.94 -11.55 9.69
N PHE A 164 -20.57 -12.41 8.89
CA PHE A 164 -20.08 -12.78 7.57
C PHE A 164 -19.87 -11.54 6.70
N LEU A 165 -18.68 -11.46 6.11
CA LEU A 165 -18.24 -10.30 5.35
C LEU A 165 -18.91 -10.30 3.97
N GLU A 166 -19.85 -9.38 3.75
CA GLU A 166 -20.58 -9.35 2.47
C GLU A 166 -19.75 -8.70 1.36
N VAL A 167 -19.71 -9.37 0.20
CA VAL A 167 -19.04 -8.90 -1.02
C VAL A 167 -19.97 -8.92 -2.23
N GLY A 168 -19.55 -8.26 -3.31
CA GLY A 168 -20.24 -8.23 -4.59
C GLY A 168 -20.31 -9.62 -5.28
N PRO A 169 -21.15 -9.75 -6.32
CA PRO A 169 -21.41 -11.04 -6.95
C PRO A 169 -20.19 -11.57 -7.72
N ASP A 170 -19.75 -12.79 -7.40
CA ASP A 170 -18.73 -13.49 -8.19
C ASP A 170 -19.25 -13.94 -9.55
N SER A 171 -18.46 -13.77 -10.62
CA SER A 171 -18.80 -14.25 -11.96
C SER A 171 -18.80 -15.79 -12.08
N ARG A 172 -18.00 -16.49 -11.27
CA ARG A 172 -17.84 -17.94 -11.26
C ARG A 172 -19.00 -18.57 -10.49
N LEU A 173 -19.77 -19.43 -11.16
CA LEU A 173 -20.92 -20.10 -10.53
C LEU A 173 -20.53 -20.91 -9.30
N VAL A 174 -19.41 -21.65 -9.35
CA VAL A 174 -18.91 -22.43 -8.21
C VAL A 174 -18.65 -21.55 -6.99
N MET A 175 -18.07 -20.36 -7.18
CA MET A 175 -17.76 -19.47 -6.06
C MET A 175 -19.00 -18.83 -5.47
N ARG A 176 -20.02 -18.50 -6.28
CA ARG A 176 -21.32 -18.05 -5.74
C ARG A 176 -22.00 -19.11 -4.87
N GLU A 177 -21.95 -20.38 -5.29
CA GLU A 177 -22.55 -21.48 -4.51
C GLU A 177 -21.75 -21.73 -3.22
N VAL A 178 -20.42 -21.66 -3.28
CA VAL A 178 -19.55 -21.72 -2.09
C VAL A 178 -19.86 -20.58 -1.13
N TYR A 179 -19.92 -19.34 -1.62
CA TYR A 179 -20.24 -18.16 -0.83
C TYR A 179 -21.56 -18.31 -0.09
N ASN A 180 -22.63 -18.69 -0.81
CA ASN A 180 -23.95 -18.90 -0.21
C ASN A 180 -23.92 -20.04 0.82
N MET A 181 -23.17 -21.12 0.57
CA MET A 181 -23.01 -22.21 1.54
C MET A 181 -22.37 -21.72 2.85
N PHE A 182 -21.34 -20.87 2.77
CA PHE A 182 -20.69 -20.30 3.96
C PHE A 182 -21.52 -19.19 4.62
N LYS A 183 -22.27 -18.39 3.85
CA LYS A 183 -23.13 -17.31 4.36
C LYS A 183 -24.44 -17.81 4.96
N ASP A 184 -25.19 -18.65 4.26
CA ASP A 184 -26.56 -19.05 4.63
C ASP A 184 -26.64 -20.47 5.20
N GLY A 185 -25.58 -21.25 5.02
CA GLY A 185 -25.51 -22.64 5.40
C GLY A 185 -25.82 -23.52 4.21
N GLY A 186 -25.34 -24.75 4.23
CA GLY A 186 -25.61 -25.65 3.13
C GLY A 186 -25.00 -27.02 3.30
N ASP A 187 -25.22 -27.83 2.26
CA ASP A 187 -24.73 -29.20 2.17
C ASP A 187 -23.49 -29.24 1.25
N PRO A 188 -22.29 -29.46 1.80
CA PRO A 188 -21.07 -29.54 1.01
C PRO A 188 -21.02 -30.76 0.07
N GLN A 189 -21.71 -31.88 0.35
CA GLN A 189 -21.83 -32.98 -0.62
C GLN A 189 -22.67 -32.58 -1.82
N LYS A 190 -23.75 -31.83 -1.59
CA LYS A 190 -24.56 -31.29 -2.67
C LYS A 190 -23.75 -30.35 -3.56
N LEU A 191 -22.88 -29.53 -2.97
CA LEU A 191 -21.95 -28.70 -3.72
C LEU A 191 -20.99 -29.55 -4.58
N VAL A 192 -20.31 -30.53 -3.98
CA VAL A 192 -19.34 -31.39 -4.70
C VAL A 192 -20.02 -32.18 -5.82
N SER A 193 -21.19 -32.77 -5.56
CA SER A 193 -21.93 -33.53 -6.58
C SER A 193 -22.36 -32.67 -7.76
N ARG A 194 -22.83 -31.44 -7.51
CA ARG A 194 -23.22 -30.47 -8.55
C ARG A 194 -22.07 -30.14 -9.50
N PHE A 195 -20.84 -30.05 -8.98
CA PHE A 195 -19.66 -29.71 -9.77
C PHE A 195 -18.79 -30.93 -10.16
N SER A 196 -19.25 -32.16 -9.92
CA SER A 196 -18.48 -33.38 -10.16
C SER A 196 -18.04 -33.59 -11.62
N ASN A 197 -18.86 -33.12 -12.58
CA ASN A 197 -18.60 -33.20 -14.03
C ASN A 197 -18.26 -31.82 -14.65
N ALA A 198 -17.98 -30.81 -13.83
CA ALA A 198 -17.64 -29.47 -14.30
C ALA A 198 -16.19 -29.39 -14.81
N ARG A 199 -15.70 -28.18 -15.13
CA ARG A 199 -14.28 -28.02 -15.46
C ARG A 199 -13.43 -28.37 -14.24
N LYS A 200 -12.22 -28.90 -14.46
CA LYS A 200 -11.31 -29.32 -13.38
C LYS A 200 -11.14 -28.28 -12.27
N ILE A 201 -11.08 -26.99 -12.63
CA ILE A 201 -10.94 -25.90 -11.66
C ILE A 201 -12.19 -25.71 -10.79
N GLU A 202 -13.39 -25.95 -11.33
CA GLU A 202 -14.64 -25.87 -10.59
C GLU A 202 -14.79 -27.09 -9.66
N CYS A 203 -14.44 -28.29 -10.14
CA CYS A 203 -14.36 -29.48 -9.29
C CYS A 203 -13.39 -29.26 -8.12
N PHE A 204 -12.23 -28.65 -8.39
CA PHE A 204 -11.22 -28.31 -7.39
C PHE A 204 -11.80 -27.37 -6.32
N TYR A 205 -12.39 -26.24 -6.71
CA TYR A 205 -12.97 -25.30 -5.74
C TYR A 205 -14.10 -25.91 -4.93
N ALA A 206 -15.02 -26.65 -5.57
CA ALA A 206 -16.11 -27.32 -4.86
C ALA A 206 -15.58 -28.30 -3.81
N SER A 207 -14.55 -29.08 -4.15
CA SER A 207 -13.94 -30.05 -3.23
C SER A 207 -13.15 -29.37 -2.11
N LEU A 208 -12.36 -28.35 -2.42
CA LEU A 208 -11.58 -27.58 -1.46
C LEU A 208 -12.48 -26.95 -0.40
N TYR A 209 -13.49 -26.20 -0.84
CA TYR A 209 -14.36 -25.45 0.06
C TYR A 209 -15.36 -26.35 0.80
N ALA A 210 -15.74 -27.50 0.25
CA ALA A 210 -16.45 -28.52 1.01
C ALA A 210 -15.61 -29.04 2.19
N GLY A 211 -14.31 -29.29 1.98
CA GLY A 211 -13.38 -29.69 3.03
C GLY A 211 -13.23 -28.63 4.12
N LEU A 212 -12.99 -27.37 3.73
CA LEU A 212 -12.88 -26.25 4.67
C LEU A 212 -14.18 -26.01 5.45
N TYR A 213 -15.33 -26.22 4.81
CA TYR A 213 -16.62 -26.14 5.49
C TYR A 213 -16.69 -27.18 6.61
N TYR A 214 -16.30 -28.43 6.35
CA TYR A 214 -16.24 -29.45 7.39
C TYR A 214 -15.27 -29.13 8.52
N GLU A 215 -14.09 -28.64 8.18
CA GLU A 215 -13.09 -28.21 9.15
C GLU A 215 -13.66 -27.16 10.11
N SER A 216 -14.36 -26.15 9.57
CA SER A 216 -14.97 -25.08 10.38
C SER A 216 -16.02 -25.60 11.37
N GLN A 217 -16.71 -26.69 11.05
CA GLN A 217 -17.73 -27.31 11.89
C GLN A 217 -17.11 -28.20 12.98
N ALA A 218 -15.93 -28.78 12.71
CA ALA A 218 -15.25 -29.67 13.64
C ALA A 218 -14.73 -28.93 14.89
N SER A 219 -14.48 -27.62 14.79
CA SER A 219 -14.10 -26.77 15.95
C SER A 219 -15.16 -26.73 17.05
N ASN A 220 -16.41 -27.07 16.76
CA ASN A 220 -17.48 -27.18 17.76
C ASN A 220 -17.33 -28.38 18.72
N TYR A 221 -16.39 -29.30 18.47
CA TYR A 221 -16.21 -30.53 19.26
C TYR A 221 -14.92 -30.55 20.10
N LEU A 222 -14.15 -29.44 20.14
CA LEU A 222 -12.89 -29.32 20.89
C LEU A 222 -12.99 -28.39 22.11
N CYS A 223 -14.19 -28.06 22.58
CA CYS A 223 -14.44 -27.45 23.89
C CYS A 223 -15.04 -28.47 24.86
#